data_AF-A0A923FET8-F1
#
_entry.id   AF-A0A923FET8-F1
#
_cell.length_a   1.000
_cell.length_b   1.000
_cell.length_c   1.000
_cell.angle_alpha   90.00
_cell.angle_beta   90.00
_cell.angle_gamma   90.00
#
_symmetry.space_group_name_H-M   'P 1'
#
loop_
_entity.id
_entity.type
_entity.pdbx_description
1 polymer ?
#
loop_
_entity_poly.entity_id
_entity_poly.type
_entity_poly.pdbx_seq_one_letter_code
_entity_poly.pdbx_strand_id
1 'polypeptide(L)'
;MERPMTTSLLRPTLPGVLLSLILGSNAFAEVPRMPTAIAMPPSSEPPLSSAKRPGTEHSDLDKYGYVEEELYLQGVAPAITAAGKTLFEAPYTTRILVRKPADPGRFNGTVVIEPFSWFGERGAGWILTRDYLLRRGYAYVGYTLNMNKPAVDPKFLSDTPAAEAEQIAQYGQIVNFEFMRRFDYARYAPLGTYYDPQRFTRGEGPDPFVPQSQGIAAQLALLLKTNAAQGPLAGLNVQRVYVNSWAVTAQVWMDYLDQGRHQQWRMPDARPLIDAYMTGRMAYGEVGGDVIRLPRQMPDGVPFVTVYSQSELMHDVIEGIDLPPDTDSPQLRHYEVTGMPHLRLADLGTEHTELFAADVGKGDDPRCRTLYDEPAELVVSALLDGMDQWVREGKAMPKAPRVVREGNVAVRDPATGNLQGGVRPPWVQVPSATYLTDQETDCGLIYDTKVPYSKDVLGQRYGSFSRYEQAFEDAKDLSIKQGFLLPEDATGLRPIAKPQDF
;
A
#
# COMPACT_ATOMS: atom_id res chain seq x y z
N MET A 1 16.63 89.98 -17.14
CA MET A 1 15.28 89.67 -16.62
C MET A 1 15.06 88.18 -16.76
N GLU A 2 15.01 87.52 -15.61
CA GLU A 2 14.42 86.23 -15.22
C GLU A 2 14.09 85.11 -16.25
N ARG A 3 14.53 83.89 -15.85
CA ARG A 3 14.13 82.49 -16.20
C ARG A 3 14.60 81.92 -17.55
N PRO A 4 15.02 80.63 -17.62
CA PRO A 4 14.31 79.41 -17.15
C PRO A 4 15.12 78.47 -16.22
N MET A 5 14.50 77.84 -15.22
CA MET A 5 14.08 76.42 -15.14
C MET A 5 15.14 75.36 -15.49
N THR A 6 15.50 74.52 -14.51
CA THR A 6 15.86 73.09 -14.64
C THR A 6 15.98 72.49 -13.22
N THR A 7 14.94 71.82 -12.75
CA THR A 7 14.79 70.34 -12.59
C THR A 7 15.58 69.69 -11.45
N SER A 8 14.85 69.52 -10.35
CA SER A 8 14.74 68.40 -9.40
C SER A 8 15.90 67.43 -9.20
N LEU A 9 16.27 67.35 -7.91
CA LEU A 9 17.01 66.30 -7.23
C LEU A 9 16.44 64.90 -7.46
N LEU A 10 17.32 63.89 -7.48
CA LEU A 10 17.21 62.67 -6.65
C LEU A 10 18.49 61.81 -6.76
N ARG A 11 19.16 61.62 -5.62
CA ARG A 11 20.24 60.63 -5.42
C ARG A 11 19.64 59.24 -5.24
N PRO A 12 20.19 58.17 -5.83
CA PRO A 12 19.81 56.82 -5.47
C PRO A 12 20.57 56.38 -4.20
N THR A 13 19.81 56.05 -3.16
CA THR A 13 20.25 55.27 -2.01
C THR A 13 20.29 53.78 -2.41
N LEU A 14 21.46 53.14 -2.31
CA LEU A 14 21.57 51.68 -2.39
C LEU A 14 20.91 51.05 -1.14
N PRO A 15 19.98 50.09 -1.28
CA PRO A 15 19.62 49.21 -0.18
C PRO A 15 20.62 48.05 -0.13
N GLY A 16 21.31 47.92 1.00
CA GLY A 16 22.12 46.74 1.29
C GLY A 16 21.20 45.53 1.44
N VAL A 17 21.37 44.54 0.56
CA VAL A 17 20.72 43.23 0.67
C VAL A 17 21.44 42.47 1.78
N LEU A 18 20.78 42.31 2.94
CA LEU A 18 21.16 41.28 3.90
C LEU A 18 20.87 39.92 3.24
N LEU A 19 21.92 39.21 2.86
CA LEU A 19 21.83 37.79 2.52
C LEU A 19 21.57 37.03 3.82
N SER A 20 20.30 36.80 4.14
CA SER A 20 19.92 35.79 5.12
C SER A 20 20.28 34.42 4.54
N LEU A 21 21.44 33.89 4.91
CA LEU A 21 21.74 32.48 4.73
C LEU A 21 20.71 31.67 5.52
N ILE A 22 19.68 31.20 4.81
CA ILE A 22 18.88 30.08 5.26
C ILE A 22 19.85 28.89 5.24
N LEU A 23 20.40 28.55 6.40
CA LEU A 23 20.99 27.24 6.66
C LEU A 23 19.83 26.24 6.57
N GLY A 24 19.46 25.86 5.35
CA GLY A 24 18.74 24.63 5.13
C GLY A 24 19.58 23.53 5.76
N SER A 25 18.97 22.74 6.64
CA SER A 25 19.56 21.52 7.17
C SER A 25 19.91 20.63 5.98
N ASN A 26 21.12 20.75 5.46
CA ASN A 26 21.71 19.74 4.59
C ASN A 26 21.86 18.50 5.49
N ALA A 27 20.83 17.64 5.50
CA ALA A 27 20.98 16.30 5.99
C ALA A 27 22.07 15.67 5.13
N PHE A 28 23.25 15.43 5.73
CA PHE A 28 24.33 14.74 5.03
C PHE A 28 23.79 13.38 4.59
N ALA A 29 23.98 13.04 3.31
CA ALA A 29 23.66 11.72 2.81
C ALA A 29 24.41 10.67 3.65
N GLU A 30 23.68 9.71 4.18
CA GLU A 30 24.15 8.66 5.06
C GLU A 30 23.87 7.32 4.41
N VAL A 31 24.84 6.41 4.42
CA VAL A 31 24.65 5.03 3.97
C VAL A 31 24.24 4.21 5.19
N PRO A 32 23.04 3.58 5.20
CA PRO A 32 22.67 2.66 6.27
C PRO A 32 23.72 1.54 6.42
N ARG A 33 23.82 0.98 7.62
CA ARG A 33 24.71 -0.18 7.83
C ARG A 33 24.24 -1.37 7.00
N MET A 34 25.15 -1.99 6.26
CA MET A 34 24.85 -3.19 5.48
C MET A 34 24.40 -4.33 6.41
N PRO A 35 23.19 -4.90 6.22
CA PRO A 35 22.76 -6.08 6.96
C PRO A 35 23.36 -7.36 6.35
N THR A 36 23.17 -8.48 7.02
CA THR A 36 23.48 -9.81 6.48
C THR A 36 22.21 -10.61 6.29
N ALA A 37 22.11 -11.33 5.17
CA ALA A 37 21.06 -12.32 4.96
C ALA A 37 21.64 -13.73 5.10
N ILE A 38 21.00 -14.58 5.89
CA ILE A 38 21.43 -15.97 6.12
C ILE A 38 20.28 -16.94 5.92
N ALA A 39 20.58 -18.15 5.48
CA ALA A 39 19.57 -19.19 5.30
C ALA A 39 18.88 -19.54 6.63
N MET A 40 17.57 -19.71 6.57
CA MET A 40 16.79 -20.22 7.70
C MET A 40 16.92 -21.74 7.79
N PRO A 41 16.73 -22.34 8.99
CA PRO A 41 16.69 -23.78 9.13
C PRO A 41 15.61 -24.38 8.22
N PRO A 42 15.87 -25.56 7.61
CA PRO A 42 14.85 -26.23 6.83
C PRO A 42 13.67 -26.60 7.73
N SER A 43 12.46 -26.48 7.18
CA SER A 43 11.20 -26.87 7.82
C SER A 43 10.38 -27.71 6.84
N SER A 44 9.57 -28.62 7.36
CA SER A 44 8.69 -29.49 6.57
C SER A 44 7.47 -28.75 6.03
N GLU A 45 7.11 -27.61 6.64
CA GLU A 45 5.97 -26.79 6.24
C GLU A 45 6.46 -25.57 5.44
N PRO A 46 5.76 -25.15 4.37
CA PRO A 46 6.01 -23.87 3.73
C PRO A 46 5.88 -22.72 4.75
N PRO A 47 6.72 -21.67 4.67
CA PRO A 47 6.67 -20.58 5.63
C PRO A 47 5.36 -19.80 5.54
N LEU A 48 4.97 -19.14 6.63
CA LEU A 48 3.93 -18.10 6.59
C LEU A 48 4.20 -17.15 5.43
N SER A 49 3.15 -16.67 4.76
CA SER A 49 3.22 -15.81 3.56
C SER A 49 3.79 -16.45 2.30
N SER A 50 4.22 -17.72 2.30
CA SER A 50 4.74 -18.41 1.09
C SER A 50 3.70 -18.49 -0.02
N ALA A 51 4.13 -18.24 -1.27
CA ALA A 51 3.28 -18.42 -2.45
C ALA A 51 2.97 -19.90 -2.72
N LYS A 52 3.65 -20.83 -2.05
CA LYS A 52 3.41 -22.27 -2.14
C LYS A 52 2.34 -22.75 -1.16
N ARG A 53 1.93 -21.93 -0.18
CA ARG A 53 0.84 -22.30 0.73
C ARG A 53 -0.49 -22.33 -0.02
N PRO A 54 -1.33 -23.34 0.22
CA PRO A 54 -2.72 -23.31 -0.22
C PRO A 54 -3.44 -22.08 0.35
N GLY A 55 -4.37 -21.53 -0.42
CA GLY A 55 -5.14 -20.35 -0.04
C GLY A 55 -4.89 -19.18 -0.97
N THR A 56 -5.27 -18.00 -0.51
CA THR A 56 -5.41 -16.83 -1.37
C THR A 56 -4.09 -16.10 -1.67
N GLU A 57 -2.99 -16.47 -1.01
CA GLU A 57 -1.62 -16.01 -1.34
C GLU A 57 -0.94 -16.86 -2.42
N HIS A 58 -1.52 -18.02 -2.75
CA HIS A 58 -0.92 -19.01 -3.63
C HIS A 58 -0.58 -18.45 -5.01
N SER A 59 0.54 -18.92 -5.57
CA SER A 59 0.87 -18.77 -6.99
C SER A 59 1.69 -19.97 -7.46
N ASP A 60 1.44 -20.40 -8.70
CA ASP A 60 2.22 -21.44 -9.37
C ASP A 60 3.55 -20.85 -9.87
N LEU A 61 4.53 -20.75 -8.95
CA LEU A 61 5.84 -20.17 -9.25
C LEU A 61 6.59 -20.96 -10.34
N ASP A 62 6.42 -22.29 -10.39
CA ASP A 62 7.11 -23.15 -11.34
C ASP A 62 6.63 -22.88 -12.77
N LYS A 63 5.32 -22.69 -12.97
CA LYS A 63 4.75 -22.24 -14.26
C LYS A 63 5.39 -20.94 -14.75
N TYR A 64 5.71 -20.03 -13.84
CA TYR A 64 6.36 -18.78 -14.17
C TYR A 64 7.89 -18.87 -14.16
N GLY A 65 8.51 -20.00 -13.85
CA GLY A 65 9.97 -20.16 -13.76
C GLY A 65 10.61 -19.35 -12.63
N TYR A 66 9.91 -19.25 -11.49
CA TYR A 66 10.35 -18.53 -10.30
C TYR A 66 10.77 -19.48 -9.18
N VAL A 67 11.70 -19.02 -8.35
CA VAL A 67 12.06 -19.67 -7.09
C VAL A 67 11.64 -18.80 -5.91
N GLU A 68 11.38 -19.43 -4.77
CA GLU A 68 11.12 -18.76 -3.50
C GLU A 68 12.12 -19.26 -2.45
N GLU A 69 12.74 -18.31 -1.73
CA GLU A 69 13.73 -18.57 -0.68
C GLU A 69 13.36 -17.77 0.58
N GLU A 70 13.47 -18.39 1.76
CA GLU A 70 13.28 -17.75 3.06
C GLU A 70 14.64 -17.55 3.74
N LEU A 71 14.91 -16.33 4.21
CA LEU A 71 16.19 -15.95 4.82
C LEU A 71 15.94 -15.13 6.09
N TYR A 72 16.81 -15.26 7.08
CA TYR A 72 16.91 -14.26 8.14
C TYR A 72 17.64 -13.04 7.60
N LEU A 73 17.18 -11.86 7.97
CA LEU A 73 17.87 -10.59 7.80
C LEU A 73 18.31 -10.10 9.18
N GLN A 74 19.62 -9.92 9.35
CA GLN A 74 20.23 -9.54 10.62
C GLN A 74 21.05 -8.28 10.47
N GLY A 75 20.98 -7.40 11.47
CA GLY A 75 21.73 -6.16 11.45
C GLY A 75 21.59 -5.37 12.74
N VAL A 76 22.07 -4.14 12.69
CA VAL A 76 21.91 -3.13 13.74
C VAL A 76 21.26 -1.91 13.11
N ALA A 77 20.08 -1.54 13.58
CA ALA A 77 19.27 -0.45 13.03
C ALA A 77 18.95 0.60 14.10
N PRO A 78 18.75 1.87 13.71
CA PRO A 78 18.31 2.91 14.63
C PRO A 78 16.91 2.61 15.16
N ALA A 79 16.71 2.78 16.47
CA ALA A 79 15.40 2.79 17.10
C ALA A 79 14.86 4.23 17.13
N ILE A 80 13.78 4.47 16.40
CA ILE A 80 13.24 5.79 16.07
C ILE A 80 11.85 5.94 16.67
N THR A 81 11.57 7.09 17.29
CA THR A 81 10.24 7.42 17.82
C THR A 81 9.27 7.80 16.71
N ALA A 82 7.95 7.79 16.97
CA ALA A 82 6.95 8.28 16.01
C ALA A 82 7.23 9.73 15.54
N ALA A 83 7.82 10.56 16.40
CA ALA A 83 8.24 11.93 16.09
C ALA A 83 9.59 12.02 15.31
N GLY A 84 10.19 10.89 14.93
CA GLY A 84 11.39 10.81 14.11
C GLY A 84 12.72 10.97 14.84
N LYS A 85 12.72 11.01 16.17
CA LYS A 85 13.95 11.08 16.95
C LYS A 85 14.60 9.70 17.04
N THR A 86 15.81 9.57 16.51
CA THR A 86 16.67 8.41 16.79
C THR A 86 17.14 8.46 18.24
N LEU A 87 16.84 7.42 19.03
CA LEU A 87 17.27 7.35 20.43
C LEU A 87 18.60 6.62 20.61
N PHE A 88 18.77 5.49 19.91
CA PHE A 88 19.96 4.63 19.94
C PHE A 88 19.87 3.63 18.78
N GLU A 89 20.90 2.80 18.61
CA GLU A 89 20.86 1.67 17.69
C GLU A 89 20.69 0.37 18.46
N ALA A 90 19.97 -0.59 17.87
CA ALA A 90 19.76 -1.90 18.45
C ALA A 90 19.91 -3.01 17.39
N PRO A 91 20.39 -4.20 17.80
CA PRO A 91 20.38 -5.36 16.91
C PRO A 91 18.95 -5.78 16.57
N TYR A 92 18.79 -6.40 15.40
CA TYR A 92 17.56 -7.07 15.02
C TYR A 92 17.85 -8.37 14.27
N THR A 93 16.88 -9.27 14.30
CA THR A 93 16.75 -10.40 13.39
C THR A 93 15.30 -10.42 12.92
N THR A 94 15.09 -10.23 11.62
CA THR A 94 13.78 -10.43 10.97
C THR A 94 13.90 -11.50 9.89
N ARG A 95 12.80 -11.79 9.17
CA ARG A 95 12.80 -12.67 8.01
C ARG A 95 12.45 -11.91 6.73
N ILE A 96 12.94 -12.44 5.62
CA ILE A 96 12.54 -12.05 4.27
C ILE A 96 12.15 -13.28 3.45
N LEU A 97 11.14 -13.12 2.60
CA LEU A 97 10.78 -14.10 1.56
C LEU A 97 11.09 -13.50 0.20
N VAL A 98 12.01 -14.12 -0.51
CA VAL A 98 12.50 -13.67 -1.81
C VAL A 98 11.88 -14.53 -2.89
N ARG A 99 11.17 -13.91 -3.83
CA ARG A 99 10.66 -14.53 -5.06
C ARG A 99 11.36 -13.89 -6.24
N LYS A 100 12.02 -14.70 -7.07
CA LYS A 100 12.80 -14.18 -8.21
C LYS A 100 12.78 -15.15 -9.39
N PRO A 101 12.98 -14.66 -10.63
CA PRO A 101 13.21 -15.55 -11.78
C PRO A 101 14.38 -16.48 -11.53
N ALA A 102 14.22 -17.76 -11.85
CA ALA A 102 15.31 -18.75 -11.79
C ALA A 102 16.38 -18.48 -12.86
N ASP A 103 15.95 -18.00 -14.03
CA ASP A 103 16.82 -17.52 -15.11
C ASP A 103 17.05 -16.01 -14.97
N PRO A 104 18.28 -15.55 -14.68
CA PRO A 104 18.61 -14.13 -14.60
C PRO A 104 18.25 -13.33 -15.86
N GLY A 105 18.23 -13.96 -17.05
CA GLY A 105 17.85 -13.32 -18.31
C GLY A 105 16.41 -12.84 -18.37
N ARG A 106 15.54 -13.33 -17.46
CA ARG A 106 14.15 -12.91 -17.33
C ARG A 106 13.93 -11.80 -16.31
N PHE A 107 14.93 -11.47 -15.51
CA PHE A 107 14.80 -10.41 -14.51
C PHE A 107 14.81 -9.04 -15.17
N ASN A 108 13.79 -8.23 -14.88
CA ASN A 108 13.60 -6.93 -15.53
C ASN A 108 14.41 -5.78 -14.89
N GLY A 109 15.19 -6.07 -13.85
CA GLY A 109 16.00 -5.10 -13.11
C GLY A 109 15.30 -4.42 -11.93
N THR A 110 14.03 -4.74 -11.63
CA THR A 110 13.28 -4.13 -10.52
C THR A 110 12.90 -5.14 -9.45
N VAL A 111 13.14 -4.78 -8.20
CA VAL A 111 12.68 -5.52 -7.01
C VAL A 111 11.54 -4.75 -6.35
N VAL A 112 10.46 -5.42 -5.99
CA VAL A 112 9.38 -4.87 -5.17
C VAL A 112 9.53 -5.37 -3.74
N ILE A 113 9.58 -4.45 -2.77
CA ILE A 113 9.63 -4.79 -1.34
C ILE A 113 8.30 -4.48 -0.67
N GLU A 114 7.90 -5.36 0.25
CA GLU A 114 6.63 -5.26 0.97
C GLU A 114 6.80 -5.70 2.43
N PRO A 115 6.43 -4.86 3.42
CA PRO A 115 6.25 -5.34 4.79
C PRO A 115 4.98 -6.19 4.87
N PHE A 116 5.07 -7.36 5.50
CA PHE A 116 3.89 -8.20 5.73
C PHE A 116 2.91 -7.56 6.71
N SER A 117 1.62 -7.82 6.51
CA SER A 117 0.54 -7.38 7.39
C SER A 117 0.66 -8.00 8.78
N TRP A 118 0.30 -7.25 9.82
CA TRP A 118 0.24 -7.80 11.18
C TRP A 118 -0.89 -8.80 11.39
N PHE A 119 -1.85 -8.88 10.45
CA PHE A 119 -2.86 -9.94 10.42
C PHE A 119 -2.35 -11.06 9.52
N GLY A 120 -2.07 -12.21 10.13
CA GLY A 120 -1.67 -13.43 9.46
C GLY A 120 -0.32 -13.41 8.78
N GLU A 121 0.52 -12.38 9.00
CA GLU A 121 1.78 -12.18 8.30
C GLU A 121 1.61 -12.15 6.78
N ARG A 122 0.50 -11.61 6.27
CA ARG A 122 0.16 -11.72 4.85
C ARG A 122 0.86 -10.70 3.94
N GLY A 123 1.09 -11.09 2.68
CA GLY A 123 1.55 -10.18 1.62
C GLY A 123 0.38 -9.59 0.83
N ALA A 124 -0.26 -8.54 1.34
CA ALA A 124 -1.40 -7.88 0.69
C ALA A 124 -1.07 -7.35 -0.72
N GLY A 125 0.05 -6.65 -0.84
CA GLY A 125 0.60 -6.18 -2.11
C GLY A 125 0.93 -7.33 -3.06
N TRP A 126 1.47 -8.44 -2.57
CA TRP A 126 1.65 -9.66 -3.38
C TRP A 126 0.33 -10.18 -3.93
N ILE A 127 -0.71 -10.35 -3.10
CA ILE A 127 -2.03 -10.82 -3.54
C ILE A 127 -2.59 -9.90 -4.65
N LEU A 128 -2.37 -8.59 -4.54
CA LEU A 128 -2.83 -7.59 -5.52
C LEU A 128 -1.99 -7.48 -6.79
N THR A 129 -0.75 -8.00 -6.84
CA THR A 129 0.17 -7.74 -7.96
C THR A 129 0.93 -8.94 -8.50
N ARG A 130 0.81 -10.13 -7.87
CA ARG A 130 1.63 -11.32 -8.19
C ARG A 130 1.66 -11.68 -9.67
N ASP A 131 0.53 -11.71 -10.34
CA ASP A 131 0.44 -12.19 -11.73
C ASP A 131 1.16 -11.22 -12.66
N TYR A 132 1.04 -9.91 -12.40
CA TYR A 132 1.79 -8.88 -13.10
C TYR A 132 3.30 -9.01 -12.83
N LEU A 133 3.71 -9.12 -11.55
CA LEU A 133 5.12 -9.22 -11.17
C LEU A 133 5.81 -10.42 -11.82
N LEU A 134 5.17 -11.59 -11.78
CA LEU A 134 5.67 -12.84 -12.34
C LEU A 134 5.74 -12.80 -13.87
N ARG A 135 4.71 -12.23 -14.52
CA ARG A 135 4.66 -12.07 -15.98
C ARG A 135 5.74 -11.11 -16.50
N ARG A 136 6.02 -10.03 -15.77
CA ARG A 136 6.93 -8.97 -16.19
C ARG A 136 8.37 -9.13 -15.67
N GLY A 137 8.69 -10.21 -14.96
CA GLY A 137 10.07 -10.52 -14.58
C GLY A 137 10.59 -9.72 -13.38
N TYR A 138 9.71 -9.24 -12.50
CA TYR A 138 10.12 -8.58 -11.25
C TYR A 138 10.68 -9.60 -10.25
N ALA A 139 11.52 -9.16 -9.34
CA ALA A 139 11.72 -9.86 -8.08
C ALA A 139 10.82 -9.25 -7.01
N TYR A 140 10.37 -10.06 -6.06
CA TYR A 140 9.56 -9.64 -4.92
C TYR A 140 10.27 -10.05 -3.63
N VAL A 141 10.31 -9.15 -2.64
CA VAL A 141 10.86 -9.43 -1.31
C VAL A 141 9.89 -8.94 -0.23
N GLY A 142 9.15 -9.88 0.35
CA GLY A 142 8.31 -9.62 1.52
C GLY A 142 9.13 -9.71 2.81
N TYR A 143 8.84 -8.91 3.84
CA TYR A 143 9.61 -8.90 5.09
C TYR A 143 8.75 -8.68 6.33
N THR A 144 9.13 -9.31 7.44
CA THR A 144 8.38 -9.21 8.71
C THR A 144 8.75 -7.96 9.49
N LEU A 145 7.74 -7.27 10.02
CA LEU A 145 7.91 -6.19 11.00
C LEU A 145 7.06 -6.38 12.28
N ASN A 146 6.15 -7.37 12.32
CA ASN A 146 5.09 -7.46 13.33
C ASN A 146 5.51 -8.30 14.53
N MET A 147 6.58 -7.88 15.20
CA MET A 147 7.25 -8.69 16.23
C MET A 147 7.04 -8.18 17.66
N ASN A 148 6.42 -7.02 17.82
CA ASN A 148 6.09 -6.43 19.12
C ASN A 148 4.73 -6.94 19.65
N LYS A 149 4.65 -7.09 20.98
CA LYS A 149 3.42 -7.40 21.71
C LYS A 149 3.45 -6.67 23.05
N PRO A 150 3.09 -5.38 23.11
CA PRO A 150 2.88 -4.69 24.38
C PRO A 150 1.76 -5.36 25.21
N ALA A 151 1.68 -5.04 26.50
CA ALA A 151 0.62 -5.54 27.37
C ALA A 151 -0.78 -5.03 26.98
N VAL A 152 -0.85 -3.78 26.51
CA VAL A 152 -2.02 -3.18 25.86
C VAL A 152 -1.64 -2.99 24.39
N ASP A 153 -2.21 -3.78 23.49
CA ASP A 153 -1.87 -3.73 22.08
C ASP A 153 -2.72 -2.70 21.34
N PRO A 154 -2.10 -1.62 20.82
CA PRO A 154 -2.82 -0.60 20.07
C PRO A 154 -3.57 -1.13 18.84
N LYS A 155 -3.26 -2.35 18.37
CA LYS A 155 -3.96 -3.03 17.27
C LYS A 155 -5.41 -3.44 17.58
N PHE A 156 -5.80 -3.46 18.86
CA PHE A 156 -7.16 -3.85 19.29
C PHE A 156 -7.90 -2.72 20.03
N LEU A 157 -7.40 -1.48 19.95
CA LEU A 157 -8.02 -0.36 20.66
C LEU A 157 -9.45 -0.12 20.18
N SER A 158 -10.35 0.07 21.14
CA SER A 158 -11.75 0.39 20.90
C SER A 158 -12.27 1.33 21.99
N ASP A 159 -13.38 2.02 21.71
CA ASP A 159 -14.00 2.97 22.64
C ASP A 159 -14.54 2.30 23.92
N THR A 160 -14.73 0.98 23.89
CA THR A 160 -15.23 0.23 25.05
C THR A 160 -14.40 -1.04 25.32
N PRO A 161 -14.22 -1.43 26.60
CA PRO A 161 -13.53 -2.67 26.95
C PRO A 161 -14.19 -3.94 26.38
N ALA A 162 -15.51 -3.92 26.18
CA ALA A 162 -16.24 -5.04 25.62
C ALA A 162 -15.89 -5.26 24.13
N ALA A 163 -15.87 -4.17 23.35
CA ALA A 163 -15.50 -4.22 21.95
C ALA A 163 -14.00 -4.56 21.76
N GLU A 164 -13.12 -4.06 22.63
CA GLU A 164 -11.70 -4.47 22.65
C GLU A 164 -11.58 -5.98 22.91
N ALA A 165 -12.29 -6.52 23.91
CA ALA A 165 -12.27 -7.95 24.22
C ALA A 165 -12.79 -8.82 23.05
N GLU A 166 -13.81 -8.34 22.34
CA GLU A 166 -14.35 -9.00 21.15
C GLU A 166 -13.31 -9.03 20.01
N GLN A 167 -12.65 -7.90 19.72
CA GLN A 167 -11.59 -7.84 18.72
C GLN A 167 -10.41 -8.77 19.05
N ILE A 168 -10.00 -8.81 20.32
CA ILE A 168 -8.94 -9.71 20.80
C ILE A 168 -9.37 -11.17 20.64
N ALA A 169 -10.62 -11.51 20.98
CA ALA A 169 -11.14 -12.86 20.83
C ALA A 169 -11.20 -13.28 19.36
N GLN A 170 -11.58 -12.37 18.47
CA GLN A 170 -11.69 -12.60 17.03
C GLN A 170 -10.32 -12.77 16.37
N TYR A 171 -9.43 -11.78 16.54
CA TYR A 171 -8.21 -11.72 15.74
C TYR A 171 -6.93 -11.99 16.52
N GLY A 172 -6.95 -12.00 17.86
CA GLY A 172 -5.75 -12.12 18.69
C GLY A 172 -4.95 -13.40 18.44
N GLN A 173 -5.54 -14.43 17.82
CA GLN A 173 -4.84 -15.64 17.44
C GLN A 173 -3.95 -15.46 16.20
N ILE A 174 -4.29 -14.58 15.26
CA ILE A 174 -3.58 -14.43 13.99
C ILE A 174 -2.70 -13.18 13.93
N VAL A 175 -2.43 -12.56 15.07
CA VAL A 175 -1.70 -11.28 15.16
C VAL A 175 -0.39 -11.43 15.92
N ASN A 176 0.58 -10.59 15.55
CA ASN A 176 1.90 -10.46 16.19
C ASN A 176 2.80 -11.70 16.12
N PHE A 177 3.93 -11.60 16.83
CA PHE A 177 4.98 -12.60 16.86
C PHE A 177 4.57 -13.97 17.41
N GLU A 178 3.64 -14.00 18.36
CA GLU A 178 3.22 -15.25 18.99
C GLU A 178 2.46 -16.16 18.02
N PHE A 179 1.67 -15.59 17.11
CA PHE A 179 1.08 -16.33 16.00
C PHE A 179 2.15 -17.07 15.19
N MET A 180 3.22 -16.37 14.82
CA MET A 180 4.34 -16.98 14.09
C MET A 180 4.97 -18.13 14.87
N ARG A 181 5.30 -17.90 16.15
CA ARG A 181 5.93 -18.93 16.99
C ARG A 181 5.06 -20.16 17.20
N ARG A 182 3.73 -20.01 17.27
CA ARG A 182 2.80 -21.15 17.33
C ARG A 182 2.80 -21.93 16.02
N PHE A 183 2.91 -21.25 14.88
CA PHE A 183 2.95 -21.90 13.57
C PHE A 183 4.22 -22.75 13.40
N ASP A 184 5.39 -22.16 13.65
CA ASP A 184 6.67 -22.88 13.55
C ASP A 184 7.72 -22.24 14.49
N TYR A 185 7.81 -22.79 15.70
CA TYR A 185 8.67 -22.23 16.74
C TYR A 185 10.15 -22.24 16.34
N ALA A 186 10.66 -23.35 15.82
CA ALA A 186 12.08 -23.47 15.48
C ALA A 186 12.48 -22.47 14.39
N ARG A 187 11.58 -22.25 13.42
CA ARG A 187 11.75 -21.28 12.35
C ARG A 187 11.74 -19.84 12.84
N TYR A 188 10.83 -19.47 13.75
CA TYR A 188 10.60 -18.06 14.10
C TYR A 188 11.13 -17.63 15.47
N ALA A 189 11.55 -18.55 16.34
CA ALA A 189 12.13 -18.22 17.64
C ALA A 189 13.32 -17.24 17.57
N PRO A 190 14.21 -17.29 16.54
CA PRO A 190 15.33 -16.36 16.44
C PRO A 190 14.97 -14.92 16.08
N LEU A 191 13.74 -14.64 15.62
CA LEU A 191 13.36 -13.28 15.27
C LEU A 191 13.33 -12.41 16.54
N GLY A 192 13.84 -11.18 16.46
CA GLY A 192 13.74 -10.21 17.54
C GLY A 192 14.06 -8.78 17.10
N THR A 193 13.35 -7.82 17.67
CA THR A 193 13.62 -6.38 17.59
C THR A 193 13.58 -5.79 19.01
N TYR A 194 14.23 -4.65 19.22
CA TYR A 194 14.03 -3.88 20.45
C TYR A 194 12.61 -3.33 20.49
N TYR A 195 11.96 -3.44 21.65
CA TYR A 195 10.68 -2.80 21.90
C TYR A 195 10.56 -2.40 23.37
N ASP A 196 10.18 -1.15 23.61
CA ASP A 196 9.89 -0.61 24.93
C ASP A 196 8.65 0.31 24.80
N PRO A 197 7.47 -0.13 25.25
CA PRO A 197 6.22 0.61 25.06
C PRO A 197 6.16 1.92 25.85
N GLN A 198 7.05 2.15 26.82
CA GLN A 198 7.12 3.42 27.54
C GLN A 198 7.98 4.46 26.83
N ARG A 199 8.98 4.01 26.06
CA ARG A 199 9.88 4.90 25.30
C ARG A 199 9.36 5.21 23.90
N PHE A 200 8.65 4.27 23.31
CA PHE A 200 8.14 4.35 21.95
C PHE A 200 6.62 4.39 22.00
N THR A 201 6.10 5.61 21.98
CA THR A 201 4.67 5.91 21.99
C THR A 201 4.26 6.61 20.70
N ARG A 202 2.98 6.46 20.36
CA ARG A 202 2.29 7.22 19.32
C ARG A 202 1.00 7.73 19.94
N GLY A 203 0.90 9.04 20.08
CA GLY A 203 -0.16 9.67 20.86
C GLY A 203 -0.05 9.28 22.32
N GLU A 204 -1.15 8.83 22.91
CA GLU A 204 -1.22 8.43 24.32
C GLU A 204 -0.88 6.94 24.54
N GLY A 205 -0.73 6.16 23.47
CA GLY A 205 -0.51 4.71 23.53
C GLY A 205 0.88 4.25 23.10
N PRO A 206 1.22 2.96 23.33
CA PRO A 206 2.40 2.35 22.73
C PRO A 206 2.39 2.47 21.21
N ASP A 207 3.55 2.65 20.58
CA ASP A 207 3.62 2.61 19.12
C ASP A 207 3.36 1.16 18.63
N PRO A 208 2.39 0.93 17.72
CA PRO A 208 2.14 -0.39 17.14
C PRO A 208 3.29 -0.88 16.25
N PHE A 209 4.16 0.00 15.76
CA PHE A 209 5.25 -0.37 14.86
C PHE A 209 6.55 -0.61 15.63
N VAL A 210 7.38 -1.53 15.13
CA VAL A 210 8.70 -1.74 15.73
C VAL A 210 9.58 -0.50 15.52
N PRO A 211 10.27 0.01 16.55
CA PRO A 211 11.07 1.23 16.46
C PRO A 211 12.16 1.22 15.38
N GLN A 212 12.61 0.02 14.99
CA GLN A 212 13.65 -0.18 13.96
C GLN A 212 13.09 -0.32 12.54
N SER A 213 11.76 -0.25 12.33
CA SER A 213 11.09 -0.55 11.05
C SER A 213 11.71 0.18 9.85
N GLN A 214 11.91 1.50 9.99
CA GLN A 214 12.47 2.33 8.91
C GLN A 214 13.91 1.92 8.59
N GLY A 215 14.73 1.66 9.61
CA GLY A 215 16.11 1.23 9.44
C GLY A 215 16.22 -0.14 8.80
N ILE A 216 15.39 -1.10 9.24
CA ILE A 216 15.32 -2.45 8.64
C ILE A 216 14.97 -2.37 7.16
N ALA A 217 13.96 -1.57 6.79
CA ALA A 217 13.54 -1.40 5.41
C ALA A 217 14.63 -0.74 4.54
N ALA A 218 15.30 0.30 5.07
CA ALA A 218 16.42 0.96 4.38
C ALA A 218 17.61 0.01 4.15
N GLN A 219 17.94 -0.79 5.15
CA GLN A 219 19.01 -1.78 5.10
C GLN A 219 18.70 -2.91 4.12
N LEU A 220 17.44 -3.36 4.06
CA LEU A 220 16.99 -4.32 3.06
C LEU A 220 17.14 -3.75 1.64
N ALA A 221 16.67 -2.52 1.40
CA ALA A 221 16.81 -1.88 0.09
C ALA A 221 18.28 -1.73 -0.32
N LEU A 222 19.16 -1.34 0.61
CA LEU A 222 20.60 -1.27 0.39
C LEU A 222 21.16 -2.64 -0.01
N LEU A 223 20.88 -3.71 0.76
CA LEU A 223 21.35 -5.06 0.48
C LEU A 223 20.95 -5.54 -0.92
N LEU A 224 19.68 -5.31 -1.30
CA LEU A 224 19.13 -5.74 -2.58
C LEU A 224 19.74 -4.94 -3.76
N LYS A 225 19.98 -3.63 -3.58
CA LYS A 225 20.46 -2.73 -4.63
C LYS A 225 21.98 -2.75 -4.82
N THR A 226 22.75 -3.30 -3.87
CA THR A 226 24.22 -3.39 -3.96
C THR A 226 24.73 -4.41 -5.01
N ASN A 227 23.91 -5.37 -5.46
CA ASN A 227 24.31 -6.42 -6.41
C ASN A 227 25.57 -7.18 -5.97
N ALA A 228 25.63 -7.55 -4.69
CA ALA A 228 26.74 -8.33 -4.17
C ALA A 228 26.81 -9.72 -4.83
N ALA A 229 28.02 -10.23 -5.06
CA ALA A 229 28.24 -11.56 -5.63
C ALA A 229 27.63 -12.69 -4.78
N GLN A 230 27.48 -12.45 -3.49
CA GLN A 230 26.76 -13.29 -2.55
C GLN A 230 25.66 -12.44 -1.92
N GLY A 231 24.43 -12.92 -1.96
CA GLY A 231 23.27 -12.21 -1.42
C GLY A 231 21.95 -12.80 -1.90
N PRO A 232 20.82 -12.28 -1.40
CA PRO A 232 19.50 -12.84 -1.70
C PRO A 232 19.13 -12.82 -3.19
N LEU A 233 19.71 -11.90 -3.95
CA LEU A 233 19.48 -11.73 -5.39
C LEU A 233 20.77 -11.96 -6.21
N ALA A 234 21.70 -12.77 -5.71
CA ALA A 234 22.95 -13.08 -6.41
C ALA A 234 22.69 -13.53 -7.86
N GLY A 235 23.45 -12.98 -8.80
CA GLY A 235 23.29 -13.22 -10.24
C GLY A 235 22.30 -12.29 -10.95
N LEU A 236 21.49 -11.53 -10.20
CA LEU A 236 20.59 -10.52 -10.76
C LEU A 236 21.24 -9.13 -10.74
N ASN A 237 20.93 -8.31 -11.76
CA ASN A 237 21.36 -6.92 -11.84
C ASN A 237 20.23 -5.99 -11.40
N VAL A 238 20.10 -5.77 -10.10
CA VAL A 238 19.09 -4.87 -9.51
C VAL A 238 19.44 -3.43 -9.85
N GLN A 239 18.52 -2.77 -10.53
CA GLN A 239 18.62 -1.36 -10.92
C GLN A 239 17.68 -0.49 -10.08
N ARG A 240 16.53 -1.04 -9.68
CA ARG A 240 15.45 -0.32 -8.98
C ARG A 240 14.88 -1.14 -7.83
N VAL A 241 14.51 -0.46 -6.75
CA VAL A 241 13.75 -0.99 -5.61
C VAL A 241 12.48 -0.18 -5.44
N TYR A 242 11.32 -0.82 -5.55
CA TYR A 242 10.01 -0.20 -5.35
C TYR A 242 9.40 -0.65 -4.03
N VAL A 243 8.72 0.28 -3.36
CA VAL A 243 7.89 -0.03 -2.21
C VAL A 243 6.46 -0.29 -2.68
N ASN A 244 5.90 -1.41 -2.24
CA ASN A 244 4.49 -1.73 -2.36
C ASN A 244 3.96 -2.07 -0.96
N SER A 245 3.24 -1.14 -0.32
CA SER A 245 2.79 -1.31 1.07
C SER A 245 1.31 -0.97 1.23
N TRP A 246 0.56 -1.85 1.88
CA TRP A 246 -0.90 -1.77 1.95
C TRP A 246 -1.39 -1.73 3.40
N ALA A 247 -2.62 -1.26 3.56
CA ALA A 247 -3.27 -1.09 4.83
C ALA A 247 -2.42 -0.31 5.84
N VAL A 248 -2.32 -0.79 7.07
CA VAL A 248 -1.68 -0.05 8.16
C VAL A 248 -0.15 -0.03 8.04
N THR A 249 0.46 -1.02 7.39
CA THR A 249 1.93 -1.05 7.21
C THR A 249 2.44 0.04 6.26
N ALA A 250 1.57 0.71 5.50
CA ALA A 250 1.92 1.90 4.75
C ALA A 250 2.43 3.04 5.66
N GLN A 251 2.02 3.07 6.93
CA GLN A 251 2.43 4.11 7.88
C GLN A 251 3.95 4.12 8.11
N VAL A 252 4.63 2.95 8.09
CA VAL A 252 6.09 2.87 8.22
C VAL A 252 6.80 3.68 7.13
N TRP A 253 6.28 3.64 5.91
CA TRP A 253 6.83 4.38 4.78
C TRP A 253 6.41 5.84 4.79
N MET A 254 5.22 6.17 5.30
CA MET A 254 4.84 7.56 5.56
C MET A 254 5.79 8.21 6.56
N ASP A 255 6.06 7.55 7.69
CA ASP A 255 7.01 8.04 8.69
C ASP A 255 8.43 8.15 8.10
N TYR A 256 8.86 7.16 7.31
CA TYR A 256 10.15 7.19 6.61
C TYR A 256 10.28 8.44 5.74
N LEU A 257 9.27 8.73 4.91
CA LEU A 257 9.26 9.87 4.02
C LEU A 257 9.20 11.17 4.82
N ASP A 258 8.23 11.30 5.72
CA ASP A 258 7.95 12.50 6.50
C ASP A 258 9.14 12.96 7.36
N GLN A 259 9.90 12.01 7.88
CA GLN A 259 11.10 12.27 8.68
C GLN A 259 12.36 12.51 7.81
N GLY A 260 12.19 12.66 6.49
CA GLY A 260 13.26 12.99 5.54
C GLY A 260 14.23 11.83 5.26
N ARG A 261 13.88 10.58 5.60
CA ARG A 261 14.79 9.44 5.44
C ARG A 261 15.03 9.10 3.97
N HIS A 262 14.11 9.45 3.07
CA HIS A 262 14.36 9.33 1.65
C HIS A 262 15.58 10.15 1.25
N GLN A 263 15.66 11.40 1.69
CA GLN A 263 16.77 12.32 1.44
C GLN A 263 18.04 11.92 2.19
N GLN A 264 17.90 11.51 3.45
CA GLN A 264 19.03 11.20 4.31
C GLN A 264 19.70 9.89 3.91
N TRP A 265 18.95 8.80 3.76
CA TRP A 265 19.52 7.48 3.56
C TRP A 265 19.66 7.13 2.09
N ARG A 266 20.91 6.92 1.67
CA ARG A 266 21.29 6.82 0.26
C ARG A 266 22.25 5.65 0.02
N MET A 267 22.34 5.25 -1.24
CA MET A 267 23.41 4.37 -1.70
C MET A 267 24.78 5.06 -1.54
N PRO A 268 25.91 4.33 -1.53
CA PRO A 268 27.25 4.93 -1.46
C PRO A 268 27.56 5.94 -2.57
N ASP A 269 26.88 5.83 -3.72
CA ASP A 269 26.97 6.76 -4.85
C ASP A 269 25.94 7.91 -4.78
N ALA A 270 25.34 8.13 -3.61
CA ALA A 270 24.31 9.13 -3.31
C ALA A 270 22.97 8.95 -4.06
N ARG A 271 22.77 7.88 -4.84
CA ARG A 271 21.45 7.59 -5.41
C ARG A 271 20.44 7.17 -4.34
N PRO A 272 19.13 7.38 -4.56
CA PRO A 272 18.07 6.89 -3.67
C PRO A 272 18.19 5.39 -3.40
N LEU A 273 17.89 4.96 -2.17
CA LEU A 273 17.71 3.53 -1.86
C LEU A 273 16.44 2.99 -2.54
N ILE A 274 15.38 3.79 -2.54
CA ILE A 274 14.05 3.47 -3.08
C ILE A 274 13.80 4.33 -4.32
N ASP A 275 13.31 3.71 -5.39
CA ASP A 275 13.10 4.34 -6.69
C ASP A 275 11.63 4.64 -7.00
N ALA A 276 10.69 4.12 -6.21
CA ALA A 276 9.27 4.50 -6.24
C ALA A 276 8.51 3.99 -5.01
N TYR A 277 7.40 4.64 -4.69
CA TYR A 277 6.50 4.25 -3.60
C TYR A 277 5.07 4.15 -4.12
N MET A 278 4.47 2.96 -3.97
CA MET A 278 3.03 2.75 -4.15
C MET A 278 2.44 2.28 -2.81
N THR A 279 1.43 3.00 -2.32
CA THR A 279 0.78 2.68 -1.04
C THR A 279 -0.72 2.56 -1.18
N GLY A 280 -1.32 1.58 -0.52
CA GLY A 280 -2.77 1.43 -0.37
C GLY A 280 -3.18 1.69 1.08
N ARG A 281 -3.09 2.94 1.52
CA ARG A 281 -3.10 3.30 2.96
C ARG A 281 -4.50 3.25 3.56
N MET A 282 -4.67 2.44 4.60
CA MET A 282 -5.86 2.42 5.47
C MET A 282 -5.85 3.57 6.48
N ALA A 283 -7.01 4.18 6.74
CA ALA A 283 -7.17 5.24 7.74
C ALA A 283 -6.90 4.78 9.19
N TYR A 284 -7.13 3.50 9.52
CA TYR A 284 -6.72 2.91 10.81
C TYR A 284 -5.21 2.93 11.08
N GLY A 285 -4.38 3.32 10.10
CA GLY A 285 -2.96 3.61 10.34
C GLY A 285 -2.67 4.92 11.08
N GLU A 286 -3.70 5.71 11.38
CA GLU A 286 -3.65 6.92 12.22
C GLU A 286 -3.70 6.58 13.71
N VAL A 287 -2.86 5.64 14.15
CA VAL A 287 -2.86 5.15 15.54
C VAL A 287 -2.27 6.23 16.47
N GLY A 288 -2.99 7.31 16.74
CA GLY A 288 -2.58 8.36 17.69
C GLY A 288 -1.54 9.35 17.17
N GLY A 289 -1.55 9.71 15.88
CA GLY A 289 -0.63 10.71 15.31
C GLY A 289 -1.30 11.63 14.29
N ASP A 290 -0.52 12.58 13.73
CA ASP A 290 -1.02 13.49 12.68
C ASP A 290 -1.55 12.71 11.46
N VAL A 291 -2.74 13.08 10.99
CA VAL A 291 -3.37 12.52 9.79
C VAL A 291 -2.78 13.16 8.54
N ILE A 292 -1.61 12.68 8.09
CA ILE A 292 -0.95 13.21 6.88
C ILE A 292 -1.21 12.33 5.66
N ARG A 293 -1.95 12.80 4.64
CA ARG A 293 -2.11 12.06 3.36
C ARG A 293 -0.93 12.26 2.40
N LEU A 294 -0.20 13.35 2.59
CA LEU A 294 1.00 13.71 1.84
C LEU A 294 2.19 13.75 2.81
N PRO A 295 3.33 13.09 2.50
CA PRO A 295 4.56 13.28 3.26
C PRO A 295 4.98 14.76 3.27
N ARG A 296 5.33 15.31 4.44
CA ARG A 296 5.81 16.71 4.52
C ARG A 296 7.15 16.90 3.80
N GLN A 297 7.94 15.83 3.74
CA GLN A 297 9.17 15.73 2.96
C GLN A 297 8.94 14.76 1.80
N MET A 298 8.48 15.30 0.67
CA MET A 298 8.23 14.50 -0.53
C MET A 298 9.52 13.81 -1.01
N PRO A 299 9.48 12.56 -1.49
CA PRO A 299 10.68 11.88 -1.97
C PRO A 299 11.18 12.51 -3.27
N ASP A 300 12.38 13.09 -3.23
CA ASP A 300 12.94 13.80 -4.39
C ASP A 300 13.27 12.86 -5.55
N GLY A 301 12.76 13.20 -6.73
CA GLY A 301 13.13 12.54 -7.99
C GLY A 301 12.54 11.15 -8.21
N VAL A 302 11.59 10.71 -7.36
CA VAL A 302 10.91 9.41 -7.51
C VAL A 302 9.40 9.52 -7.30
N PRO A 303 8.58 8.65 -7.90
CA PRO A 303 7.13 8.70 -7.74
C PRO A 303 6.67 8.33 -6.32
N PHE A 304 5.69 9.09 -5.81
CA PHE A 304 4.86 8.72 -4.68
C PHE A 304 3.40 8.60 -5.14
N VAL A 305 2.87 7.38 -5.02
CA VAL A 305 1.54 7.00 -5.51
C VAL A 305 0.72 6.43 -4.34
N THR A 306 -0.48 6.96 -4.14
CA THR A 306 -1.44 6.43 -3.17
C THR A 306 -2.68 5.90 -3.89
N VAL A 307 -3.06 4.66 -3.63
CA VAL A 307 -4.27 4.02 -4.14
C VAL A 307 -5.27 3.89 -3.00
N TYR A 308 -6.45 4.46 -3.16
CA TYR A 308 -7.53 4.41 -2.18
C TYR A 308 -8.58 3.41 -2.66
N SER A 309 -8.98 2.49 -1.77
CA SER A 309 -10.22 1.76 -1.95
C SER A 309 -11.42 2.68 -1.76
N GLN A 310 -12.61 2.17 -2.03
CA GLN A 310 -13.84 2.89 -1.74
C GLN A 310 -14.02 3.15 -0.24
N SER A 311 -13.59 2.24 0.64
CA SER A 311 -13.67 2.46 2.10
C SER A 311 -12.74 3.60 2.53
N GLU A 312 -11.49 3.57 2.06
CA GLU A 312 -10.49 4.61 2.40
C GLU A 312 -10.88 5.98 1.88
N LEU A 313 -11.37 6.07 0.63
CA LEU A 313 -11.82 7.35 0.08
C LEU A 313 -13.06 7.86 0.82
N MET A 314 -13.98 6.97 1.21
CA MET A 314 -15.21 7.36 1.91
C MET A 314 -14.89 7.92 3.30
N HIS A 315 -13.92 7.32 3.99
CA HIS A 315 -13.42 7.86 5.24
C HIS A 315 -12.88 9.30 5.07
N ASP A 316 -12.03 9.54 4.07
CA ASP A 316 -11.50 10.88 3.80
C ASP A 316 -12.62 11.90 3.47
N VAL A 317 -13.67 11.47 2.78
CA VAL A 317 -14.84 12.31 2.50
C VAL A 317 -15.59 12.68 3.79
N ILE A 318 -15.88 11.70 4.65
CA ILE A 318 -16.65 11.90 5.89
C ILE A 318 -15.92 12.84 6.85
N GLU A 319 -14.60 12.68 6.96
CA GLU A 319 -13.75 13.51 7.82
C GLU A 319 -13.43 14.89 7.21
N GLY A 320 -13.87 15.17 5.97
CA GLY A 320 -13.58 16.42 5.27
C GLY A 320 -12.09 16.59 4.94
N ILE A 321 -11.38 15.48 4.71
CA ILE A 321 -9.96 15.46 4.36
C ILE A 321 -9.82 15.64 2.85
N ASP A 322 -9.26 16.78 2.45
CA ASP A 322 -8.95 17.06 1.06
C ASP A 322 -7.59 16.50 0.66
N LEU A 323 -7.54 15.87 -0.52
CA LEU A 323 -6.29 15.43 -1.14
C LEU A 323 -5.70 16.56 -1.99
N PRO A 324 -4.37 16.76 -1.96
CA PRO A 324 -3.73 17.72 -2.85
C PRO A 324 -3.87 17.29 -4.33
N PRO A 325 -3.75 18.24 -5.27
CA PRO A 325 -3.81 17.93 -6.69
C PRO A 325 -2.62 17.07 -7.12
N ASP A 326 -2.82 16.22 -8.13
CA ASP A 326 -1.75 15.43 -8.74
C ASP A 326 -0.74 16.30 -9.50
N THR A 327 0.55 16.06 -9.29
CA THR A 327 1.66 16.81 -9.90
C THR A 327 2.63 15.90 -10.63
N ASP A 328 3.24 16.41 -11.71
CA ASP A 328 4.30 15.67 -12.42
C ASP A 328 5.69 15.96 -11.82
N SER A 329 5.82 17.07 -11.10
CA SER A 329 6.98 17.45 -10.31
C SER A 329 6.53 18.31 -9.12
N PRO A 330 6.65 17.84 -7.85
CA PRO A 330 7.09 16.49 -7.46
C PRO A 330 6.19 15.39 -8.07
N GLN A 331 6.70 14.17 -8.21
CA GLN A 331 5.99 13.08 -8.87
C GLN A 331 4.94 12.50 -7.91
N LEU A 332 3.69 12.98 -8.01
CA LEU A 332 2.61 12.67 -7.06
C LEU A 332 1.34 12.22 -7.79
N ARG A 333 0.77 11.10 -7.35
CA ARG A 333 -0.55 10.63 -7.80
C ARG A 333 -1.36 10.09 -6.63
N HIS A 334 -2.66 10.37 -6.65
CA HIS A 334 -3.62 9.62 -5.85
C HIS A 334 -4.67 9.02 -6.78
N TYR A 335 -5.10 7.79 -6.50
CA TYR A 335 -6.13 7.09 -7.28
C TYR A 335 -7.24 6.64 -6.35
N GLU A 336 -8.40 7.30 -6.42
CA GLU A 336 -9.62 6.91 -5.71
C GLU A 336 -10.35 5.85 -6.54
N VAL A 337 -10.17 4.57 -6.22
CA VAL A 337 -10.74 3.45 -7.00
C VAL A 337 -12.12 3.11 -6.48
N THR A 338 -13.14 3.58 -7.20
CA THR A 338 -14.55 3.28 -6.88
C THR A 338 -14.86 1.80 -7.11
N GLY A 339 -15.71 1.21 -6.26
CA GLY A 339 -16.05 -0.21 -6.32
C GLY A 339 -14.88 -1.17 -6.08
N MET A 340 -13.79 -0.70 -5.46
CA MET A 340 -12.74 -1.54 -4.86
C MET A 340 -12.98 -1.59 -3.35
N PRO A 341 -13.12 -2.78 -2.74
CA PRO A 341 -13.31 -2.86 -1.30
C PRO A 341 -11.97 -2.73 -0.56
N HIS A 342 -12.01 -2.43 0.74
CA HIS A 342 -10.82 -2.56 1.58
C HIS A 342 -10.35 -4.03 1.67
N LEU A 343 -11.30 -4.94 1.96
CA LEU A 343 -11.06 -6.39 1.96
C LEU A 343 -11.83 -7.06 0.84
N ARG A 344 -11.13 -7.86 0.03
CA ARG A 344 -11.77 -8.83 -0.86
C ARG A 344 -11.80 -10.21 -0.22
N LEU A 345 -12.58 -11.13 -0.79
CA LEU A 345 -12.51 -12.55 -0.41
C LEU A 345 -11.09 -13.11 -0.56
N ALA A 346 -10.34 -12.66 -1.57
CA ALA A 346 -8.93 -12.98 -1.74
C ALA A 346 -8.03 -12.48 -0.59
N ASP A 347 -8.46 -11.49 0.18
CA ASP A 347 -7.66 -10.92 1.28
C ASP A 347 -7.99 -11.57 2.64
N LEU A 348 -8.93 -12.53 2.67
CA LEU A 348 -9.32 -13.31 3.85
C LEU A 348 -8.75 -14.74 3.84
N GLY A 349 -8.82 -15.42 4.98
CA GLY A 349 -8.60 -16.86 5.11
C GLY A 349 -7.40 -17.28 5.94
N THR A 350 -6.79 -16.41 6.75
CA THR A 350 -5.77 -16.89 7.71
C THR A 350 -6.48 -17.62 8.85
N GLU A 351 -6.31 -18.93 8.93
CA GLU A 351 -6.96 -19.79 9.95
C GLU A 351 -8.50 -19.69 9.98
N HIS A 352 -9.12 -19.03 9.00
CA HIS A 352 -10.57 -18.79 8.88
C HIS A 352 -11.19 -18.12 10.11
N THR A 353 -10.51 -17.12 10.67
CA THR A 353 -10.96 -16.40 11.87
C THR A 353 -11.85 -15.20 11.57
N GLU A 354 -12.01 -14.84 10.30
CA GLU A 354 -12.82 -13.69 9.88
C GLU A 354 -14.32 -13.95 10.12
N LEU A 355 -15.01 -12.94 10.65
CA LEU A 355 -16.45 -13.00 10.90
C LEU A 355 -17.21 -12.59 9.64
N PHE A 356 -18.39 -13.14 9.47
CA PHE A 356 -19.35 -12.71 8.47
C PHE A 356 -20.47 -11.92 9.14
N ALA A 357 -21.33 -11.28 8.34
CA ALA A 357 -22.45 -10.51 8.87
C ALA A 357 -23.38 -11.31 9.79
N ALA A 358 -23.51 -12.63 9.57
CA ALA A 358 -24.29 -13.49 10.46
C ALA A 358 -23.68 -13.58 11.87
N ASP A 359 -22.35 -13.59 11.98
CA ASP A 359 -21.66 -13.74 13.25
C ASP A 359 -21.75 -12.47 14.12
N VAL A 360 -21.94 -11.31 13.49
CA VAL A 360 -22.15 -10.01 14.16
C VAL A 360 -23.63 -9.60 14.24
N GLY A 361 -24.56 -10.53 13.99
CA GLY A 361 -26.01 -10.30 14.15
C GLY A 361 -26.67 -9.46 13.04
N LYS A 362 -26.00 -9.28 11.90
CA LYS A 362 -26.46 -8.49 10.74
C LYS A 362 -26.83 -9.36 9.52
N GLY A 363 -26.83 -10.69 9.64
CA GLY A 363 -27.06 -11.61 8.51
C GLY A 363 -28.42 -11.45 7.81
N ASP A 364 -29.43 -10.93 8.50
CA ASP A 364 -30.75 -10.69 7.93
C ASP A 364 -30.83 -9.41 7.08
N ASP A 365 -29.91 -8.45 7.24
CA ASP A 365 -29.88 -7.25 6.39
C ASP A 365 -29.36 -7.61 5.00
N PRO A 366 -30.15 -7.44 3.92
CA PRO A 366 -29.70 -7.78 2.56
C PRO A 366 -28.46 -7.00 2.12
N ARG A 367 -28.16 -5.84 2.73
CA ARG A 367 -26.94 -5.06 2.47
C ARG A 367 -25.71 -5.69 3.10
N CYS A 368 -25.84 -6.56 4.10
CA CYS A 368 -24.70 -7.19 4.78
C CYS A 368 -24.42 -8.62 4.30
N ARG A 369 -25.10 -9.11 3.25
CA ARG A 369 -25.00 -10.53 2.85
C ARG A 369 -23.86 -10.85 1.89
N THR A 370 -23.23 -9.84 1.28
CA THR A 370 -22.34 -10.06 0.14
C THR A 370 -20.99 -9.39 0.36
N LEU A 371 -19.95 -10.17 0.63
CA LEU A 371 -18.59 -9.76 0.30
C LEU A 371 -18.35 -9.97 -1.19
N TYR A 372 -17.47 -9.17 -1.78
CA TYR A 372 -17.22 -9.20 -3.21
C TYR A 372 -15.73 -9.21 -3.53
N ASP A 373 -15.40 -9.74 -4.71
CA ASP A 373 -14.02 -10.06 -5.13
C ASP A 373 -13.84 -9.72 -6.61
N GLU A 374 -14.48 -8.63 -7.02
CA GLU A 374 -14.26 -7.99 -8.30
C GLU A 374 -12.75 -7.73 -8.42
N PRO A 375 -12.14 -7.98 -9.60
CA PRO A 375 -10.71 -8.21 -9.71
C PRO A 375 -9.91 -6.89 -9.69
N ALA A 376 -9.91 -6.22 -8.54
CA ALA A 376 -9.25 -4.95 -8.28
C ALA A 376 -7.73 -5.03 -8.48
N GLU A 377 -7.14 -6.22 -8.35
CA GLU A 377 -5.74 -6.51 -8.66
C GLU A 377 -5.36 -6.10 -10.09
N LEU A 378 -6.29 -6.11 -11.04
CA LEU A 378 -6.03 -5.72 -12.42
C LEU A 378 -5.80 -4.21 -12.53
N VAL A 379 -6.52 -3.41 -11.74
CA VAL A 379 -6.34 -1.96 -11.68
C VAL A 379 -5.03 -1.64 -10.98
N VAL A 380 -4.74 -2.30 -9.85
CA VAL A 380 -3.48 -2.10 -9.11
C VAL A 380 -2.27 -2.49 -9.97
N SER A 381 -2.37 -3.57 -10.74
CA SER A 381 -1.33 -4.00 -11.69
C SER A 381 -1.09 -2.95 -12.79
N ALA A 382 -2.16 -2.36 -13.35
CA ALA A 382 -2.04 -1.29 -14.34
C ALA A 382 -1.40 -0.01 -13.75
N LEU A 383 -1.72 0.33 -12.50
CA LEU A 383 -1.10 1.46 -11.80
C LEU A 383 0.38 1.20 -11.50
N LEU A 384 0.75 -0.02 -11.12
CA LEU A 384 2.15 -0.41 -10.94
C LEU A 384 2.94 -0.37 -12.25
N ASP A 385 2.33 -0.79 -13.37
CA ASP A 385 2.90 -0.65 -14.72
C ASP A 385 3.13 0.82 -15.10
N GLY A 386 2.14 1.68 -14.88
CA GLY A 386 2.28 3.11 -15.09
C GLY A 386 3.39 3.74 -14.24
N MET A 387 3.52 3.32 -12.98
CA MET A 387 4.59 3.80 -12.09
C MET A 387 5.97 3.35 -12.58
N ASP A 388 6.11 2.10 -13.03
CA ASP A 388 7.36 1.58 -13.60
C ASP A 388 7.74 2.34 -14.89
N GLN A 389 6.78 2.62 -15.78
CA GLN A 389 7.01 3.46 -16.97
C GLN A 389 7.45 4.88 -16.58
N TRP A 390 6.88 5.46 -15.52
CA TRP A 390 7.30 6.79 -15.07
C TRP A 390 8.75 6.81 -14.60
N VAL A 391 9.16 5.81 -13.82
CA VAL A 391 10.56 5.68 -13.37
C VAL A 391 11.52 5.39 -14.52
N ARG A 392 11.16 4.48 -15.44
CA ARG A 392 12.07 3.99 -16.49
C ARG A 392 12.19 4.95 -17.66
N GLU A 393 11.08 5.54 -18.06
CA GLU A 393 10.94 6.26 -19.33
C GLU A 393 10.66 7.75 -19.12
N GLY A 394 10.41 8.18 -17.87
CA GLY A 394 9.98 9.55 -17.57
C GLY A 394 8.54 9.84 -18.01
N LYS A 395 7.78 8.82 -18.42
CA LYS A 395 6.39 8.95 -18.86
C LYS A 395 5.47 9.05 -17.65
N ALA A 396 5.02 10.26 -17.34
CA ALA A 396 4.15 10.51 -16.20
C ALA A 396 2.90 9.61 -16.23
N MET A 397 2.55 9.05 -15.07
CA MET A 397 1.34 8.27 -14.91
C MET A 397 0.09 9.10 -15.27
N PRO A 398 -0.97 8.49 -15.81
CA PRO A 398 -2.20 9.20 -16.11
C PRO A 398 -2.81 9.82 -14.84
N LYS A 399 -3.34 11.03 -14.93
CA LYS A 399 -4.12 11.62 -13.83
C LYS A 399 -5.52 11.03 -13.83
N ALA A 400 -6.12 10.84 -12.66
CA ALA A 400 -7.50 10.40 -12.52
C ALA A 400 -8.40 11.55 -12.03
N PRO A 401 -9.67 11.62 -12.46
CA PRO A 401 -10.66 12.43 -11.78
C PRO A 401 -10.78 12.01 -10.30
N ARG A 402 -11.09 12.97 -9.43
CA ARG A 402 -11.48 12.68 -8.04
C ARG A 402 -12.95 12.25 -7.97
N VAL A 403 -13.33 11.58 -6.89
CA VAL A 403 -14.73 11.37 -6.54
C VAL A 403 -15.39 12.73 -6.33
N VAL A 404 -16.61 12.89 -6.84
CA VAL A 404 -17.37 14.13 -6.69
C VAL A 404 -17.85 14.23 -5.24
N ARG A 405 -17.62 15.37 -4.61
CA ARG A 405 -17.96 15.62 -3.20
C ARG A 405 -18.88 16.84 -3.08
N GLU A 406 -19.83 16.79 -2.16
CA GLU A 406 -20.67 17.92 -1.71
C GLU A 406 -20.47 18.09 -0.20
N GLY A 407 -19.49 18.90 0.19
CA GLY A 407 -19.02 18.92 1.58
C GLY A 407 -18.46 17.55 1.96
N ASN A 408 -18.91 17.01 3.10
CA ASN A 408 -18.46 15.71 3.62
C ASN A 408 -19.30 14.53 3.08
N VAL A 409 -19.88 14.67 1.89
CA VAL A 409 -20.72 13.65 1.25
C VAL A 409 -20.16 13.31 -0.12
N ALA A 410 -19.95 12.01 -0.38
CA ALA A 410 -19.56 11.52 -1.69
C ALA A 410 -20.81 11.40 -2.57
N VAL A 411 -20.78 12.02 -3.74
CA VAL A 411 -21.96 12.08 -4.62
C VAL A 411 -22.13 10.76 -5.36
N ARG A 412 -23.30 10.13 -5.18
CA ARG A 412 -23.73 8.96 -5.94
C ARG A 412 -24.50 9.38 -7.19
N ASP A 413 -24.38 8.61 -8.26
CA ASP A 413 -25.23 8.73 -9.44
C ASP A 413 -26.61 8.14 -9.13
N PRO A 414 -27.70 8.93 -9.17
CA PRO A 414 -29.05 8.43 -8.85
C PRO A 414 -29.51 7.28 -9.75
N ALA A 415 -28.97 7.18 -10.97
CA ALA A 415 -29.33 6.09 -11.87
C ALA A 415 -28.71 4.77 -11.44
N THR A 416 -27.45 4.76 -10.98
CA THR A 416 -26.71 3.52 -10.65
C THR A 416 -26.57 3.26 -9.15
N GLY A 417 -26.77 4.29 -8.33
CA GLY A 417 -26.43 4.27 -6.92
C GLY A 417 -24.94 4.20 -6.63
N ASN A 418 -24.03 4.21 -7.63
CA ASN A 418 -22.58 4.16 -7.43
C ASN A 418 -21.95 5.55 -7.40
N LEU A 419 -20.75 5.68 -6.82
CA LEU A 419 -20.04 6.96 -6.72
C LEU A 419 -19.71 7.56 -8.10
N GLN A 420 -19.78 8.88 -8.19
CA GLN A 420 -19.37 9.65 -9.38
C GLN A 420 -17.90 10.06 -9.28
N GLY A 421 -17.20 10.09 -10.42
CA GLY A 421 -15.78 10.43 -10.48
C GLY A 421 -14.86 9.27 -10.09
N GLY A 422 -13.63 9.57 -9.67
CA GLY A 422 -12.63 8.57 -9.33
C GLY A 422 -12.07 7.79 -10.53
N VAL A 423 -11.26 6.79 -10.23
CA VAL A 423 -10.98 5.68 -11.14
C VAL A 423 -12.19 4.76 -11.12
N ARG A 424 -12.79 4.55 -12.29
CA ARG A 424 -13.98 3.71 -12.46
C ARG A 424 -13.59 2.47 -13.28
N PRO A 425 -13.40 1.30 -12.65
CA PRO A 425 -13.14 0.05 -13.37
C PRO A 425 -14.36 -0.37 -14.22
N PRO A 426 -14.23 -1.35 -15.13
CA PRO A 426 -15.33 -1.78 -16.00
C PRO A 426 -16.64 -2.11 -15.26
N TRP A 427 -16.55 -2.70 -14.06
CA TRP A 427 -17.72 -3.04 -13.23
C TRP A 427 -18.41 -1.83 -12.55
N VAL A 428 -17.80 -0.64 -12.58
CA VAL A 428 -18.42 0.62 -12.13
C VAL A 428 -18.84 1.50 -13.32
N GLN A 429 -18.15 1.37 -14.46
CA GLN A 429 -18.58 1.99 -15.72
C GLN A 429 -19.89 1.37 -16.23
N VAL A 430 -20.01 0.04 -16.14
CA VAL A 430 -21.17 -0.75 -16.58
C VAL A 430 -21.63 -1.63 -15.42
N PRO A 431 -22.28 -1.04 -14.40
CA PRO A 431 -22.58 -1.72 -13.16
C PRO A 431 -23.74 -2.69 -13.27
N SER A 432 -23.60 -3.82 -12.60
CA SER A 432 -24.68 -4.77 -12.30
C SER A 432 -25.04 -4.81 -10.81
N ALA A 433 -24.40 -3.97 -10.00
CA ALA A 433 -24.60 -3.86 -8.57
C ALA A 433 -24.31 -2.43 -8.08
N THR A 434 -24.83 -2.10 -6.91
CA THR A 434 -24.38 -0.94 -6.13
C THR A 434 -23.33 -1.39 -5.12
N TYR A 435 -22.17 -0.75 -5.11
CA TYR A 435 -21.09 -1.01 -4.16
C TYR A 435 -21.16 -0.04 -2.98
N LEU A 436 -21.10 -0.58 -1.78
CA LEU A 436 -21.31 0.12 -0.51
C LEU A 436 -20.17 -0.21 0.46
N THR A 437 -19.84 0.75 1.29
CA THR A 437 -18.78 0.57 2.30
C THR A 437 -19.36 0.23 3.68
N ASP A 438 -18.50 -0.15 4.63
CA ASP A 438 -18.93 -0.35 6.02
C ASP A 438 -19.56 0.92 6.60
N GLN A 439 -19.08 2.11 6.24
CA GLN A 439 -19.53 3.38 6.80
C GLN A 439 -20.98 3.69 6.42
N GLU A 440 -21.48 3.06 5.36
CA GLU A 440 -22.86 3.24 4.87
C GLU A 440 -23.81 2.16 5.38
N THR A 441 -23.27 1.02 5.80
CA THR A 441 -24.05 -0.20 6.02
C THR A 441 -23.98 -0.72 7.45
N ASP A 442 -22.91 -0.36 8.18
CA ASP A 442 -22.65 -0.81 9.53
C ASP A 442 -22.64 -2.35 9.62
N CYS A 443 -22.05 -3.02 8.63
CA CYS A 443 -22.01 -4.49 8.51
C CYS A 443 -20.82 -5.14 9.23
N GLY A 444 -19.98 -4.36 9.91
CA GLY A 444 -18.76 -4.81 10.56
C GLY A 444 -17.53 -4.07 10.04
N LEU A 445 -16.47 -4.05 10.86
CA LEU A 445 -15.22 -3.34 10.57
C LEU A 445 -14.69 -3.77 9.19
N ILE A 446 -14.54 -2.82 8.25
CA ILE A 446 -13.95 -3.01 6.90
C ILE A 446 -14.62 -4.01 5.95
N TYR A 447 -15.85 -4.45 6.25
CA TYR A 447 -16.64 -5.30 5.34
C TYR A 447 -17.46 -4.48 4.37
N ASP A 448 -16.79 -4.10 3.27
CA ASP A 448 -17.45 -3.58 2.08
C ASP A 448 -18.34 -4.63 1.42
N THR A 449 -19.45 -4.17 0.86
CA THR A 449 -20.52 -5.02 0.35
C THR A 449 -21.03 -4.54 -1.01
N LYS A 450 -21.85 -5.36 -1.64
CA LYS A 450 -22.59 -4.97 -2.84
C LYS A 450 -24.02 -5.46 -2.81
N VAL A 451 -24.91 -4.68 -3.43
CA VAL A 451 -26.30 -5.05 -3.68
C VAL A 451 -26.47 -5.25 -5.19
N PRO A 452 -26.59 -6.51 -5.67
CA PRO A 452 -26.87 -6.78 -7.07
C PRO A 452 -28.19 -6.14 -7.53
N TYR A 453 -28.22 -5.65 -8.76
CA TYR A 453 -29.44 -5.18 -9.39
C TYR A 453 -30.40 -6.34 -9.63
N SER A 454 -31.71 -6.06 -9.55
CA SER A 454 -32.72 -7.03 -9.95
C SER A 454 -32.70 -7.26 -11.45
N LYS A 455 -33.26 -8.40 -11.89
CA LYS A 455 -33.47 -8.73 -13.30
C LYS A 455 -34.22 -7.63 -14.06
N ASP A 456 -35.22 -7.02 -13.43
CA ASP A 456 -35.97 -5.92 -14.04
C ASP A 456 -35.10 -4.68 -14.25
N VAL A 457 -34.24 -4.34 -13.28
CA VAL A 457 -33.31 -3.20 -13.40
C VAL A 457 -32.27 -3.46 -14.50
N LEU A 458 -31.69 -4.67 -14.55
CA LEU A 458 -30.75 -5.05 -15.60
C LEU A 458 -31.42 -5.06 -16.98
N GLY A 459 -32.64 -5.59 -17.08
CA GLY A 459 -33.45 -5.60 -18.30
C GLY A 459 -33.82 -4.21 -18.78
N GLN A 460 -34.21 -3.29 -17.88
CA GLN A 460 -34.49 -1.90 -18.25
C GLN A 460 -33.23 -1.15 -18.68
N ARG A 461 -32.10 -1.38 -17.99
CA ARG A 461 -30.83 -0.67 -18.25
C ARG A 461 -30.16 -1.12 -19.54
N TYR A 462 -30.06 -2.42 -19.79
CA TYR A 462 -29.29 -2.97 -20.90
C TYR A 462 -30.15 -3.70 -21.94
N GLY A 463 -31.41 -4.03 -21.63
CA GLY A 463 -32.31 -4.77 -22.52
C GLY A 463 -32.05 -6.28 -22.58
N SER A 464 -30.79 -6.70 -22.62
CA SER A 464 -30.40 -8.13 -22.67
C SER A 464 -28.97 -8.32 -22.17
N PHE A 465 -28.63 -9.54 -21.78
CA PHE A 465 -27.27 -9.90 -21.40
C PHE A 465 -26.24 -9.61 -22.51
N SER A 466 -26.56 -9.90 -23.79
CA SER A 466 -25.63 -9.65 -24.90
C SER A 466 -25.28 -8.17 -25.06
N ARG A 467 -26.23 -7.26 -24.80
CA ARG A 467 -25.97 -5.81 -24.81
C ARG A 467 -25.14 -5.36 -23.60
N TYR A 468 -25.36 -5.97 -22.44
CA TYR A 468 -24.53 -5.73 -21.25
C TYR A 468 -23.09 -6.20 -21.48
N GLU A 469 -22.91 -7.39 -22.04
CA GLU A 469 -21.59 -7.94 -22.38
C GLU A 469 -20.84 -7.03 -23.35
N GLN A 470 -21.50 -6.57 -24.43
CA GLN A 470 -20.89 -5.62 -25.37
C GLN A 470 -20.48 -4.30 -24.68
N ALA A 471 -21.37 -3.74 -23.85
CA ALA A 471 -21.04 -2.52 -23.10
C ALA A 471 -19.86 -2.73 -22.14
N PHE A 472 -19.76 -3.91 -21.53
CA PHE A 472 -18.64 -4.25 -20.64
C PHE A 472 -17.32 -4.39 -21.41
N GLU A 473 -17.32 -4.95 -22.63
CA GLU A 473 -16.15 -4.95 -23.52
C GLU A 473 -15.73 -3.52 -23.92
N ASP A 474 -16.68 -2.65 -24.25
CA ASP A 474 -16.39 -1.24 -24.54
C ASP A 474 -15.78 -0.52 -23.31
N ALA A 475 -16.21 -0.87 -22.10
CA ALA A 475 -15.67 -0.35 -20.84
C ALA A 475 -14.26 -0.88 -20.53
N LYS A 476 -13.93 -2.11 -20.93
CA LYS A 476 -12.56 -2.64 -20.89
C LYS A 476 -11.65 -1.84 -21.82
N ASP A 477 -12.08 -1.59 -23.04
CA ASP A 477 -11.34 -0.76 -24.01
C ASP A 477 -11.11 0.67 -23.51
N LEU A 478 -12.11 1.27 -22.87
CA LEU A 478 -11.97 2.59 -22.25
C LEU A 478 -10.97 2.56 -21.09
N SER A 479 -11.03 1.54 -20.23
CA SER A 479 -10.10 1.39 -19.10
C SER A 479 -8.65 1.21 -19.57
N ILE A 480 -8.44 0.48 -20.68
CA ILE A 480 -7.12 0.37 -21.33
C ILE A 480 -6.63 1.74 -21.82
N LYS A 481 -7.48 2.48 -22.53
CA LYS A 481 -7.12 3.82 -23.04
C LYS A 481 -6.79 4.81 -21.92
N GLN A 482 -7.46 4.68 -20.77
CA GLN A 482 -7.22 5.49 -19.59
C GLN A 482 -5.99 5.05 -18.77
N GLY A 483 -5.45 3.85 -19.03
CA GLY A 483 -4.32 3.29 -18.30
C GLY A 483 -4.69 2.62 -16.96
N PHE A 484 -5.97 2.25 -16.78
CA PHE A 484 -6.46 1.58 -15.57
C PHE A 484 -6.74 0.08 -15.78
N LEU A 485 -6.40 -0.45 -16.95
CA LEU A 485 -6.42 -1.88 -17.25
C LEU A 485 -5.33 -2.17 -18.28
N LEU A 486 -4.59 -3.27 -18.11
CA LEU A 486 -3.62 -3.70 -19.12
C LEU A 486 -4.33 -4.51 -20.23
N PRO A 487 -3.93 -4.37 -21.51
CA PRO A 487 -4.53 -5.12 -22.60
C PRO A 487 -4.54 -6.63 -22.38
N GLU A 488 -3.44 -7.17 -21.83
CA GLU A 488 -3.34 -8.61 -21.54
C GLU A 488 -4.30 -9.06 -20.42
N ASP A 489 -4.52 -8.22 -19.41
CA ASP A 489 -5.38 -8.53 -18.26
C ASP A 489 -6.88 -8.40 -18.64
N ALA A 490 -7.19 -7.50 -19.59
CA ALA A 490 -8.55 -7.36 -20.12
C ALA A 490 -9.07 -8.66 -20.74
N THR A 491 -8.22 -9.51 -21.33
CA THR A 491 -8.67 -10.77 -21.94
C THR A 491 -9.26 -11.76 -20.94
N GLY A 492 -8.78 -11.74 -19.69
CA GLY A 492 -9.29 -12.58 -18.60
C GLY A 492 -10.50 -11.98 -17.87
N LEU A 493 -10.69 -10.67 -17.96
CA LEU A 493 -11.76 -9.95 -17.28
C LEU A 493 -13.13 -10.24 -17.92
N ARG A 494 -14.02 -10.88 -17.15
CA ARG A 494 -15.38 -11.23 -17.54
C ARG A 494 -16.40 -10.23 -16.98
N PRO A 495 -17.57 -10.06 -17.65
CA PRO A 495 -18.69 -9.31 -17.08
C PRO A 495 -19.12 -9.85 -15.72
N ILE A 496 -19.54 -8.95 -14.83
CA ILE A 496 -19.91 -9.31 -13.43
C ILE A 496 -21.26 -10.00 -13.36
N ALA A 497 -22.28 -9.44 -14.04
CA ALA A 497 -23.55 -10.16 -14.21
C ALA A 497 -23.38 -11.31 -15.20
N LYS A 498 -24.22 -12.33 -15.05
CA LYS A 498 -24.27 -13.55 -15.85
C LYS A 498 -25.59 -13.62 -16.63
N PRO A 499 -25.71 -14.50 -17.64
CA PRO A 499 -26.94 -14.61 -18.43
C PRO A 499 -28.21 -14.84 -17.59
N GLN A 500 -28.12 -15.59 -16.48
CA GLN A 500 -29.27 -15.86 -15.60
C GLN A 500 -29.75 -14.65 -14.78
N ASP A 501 -28.94 -13.59 -14.69
CA ASP A 501 -29.31 -12.37 -13.99
C ASP A 501 -30.23 -11.48 -14.85
N PHE A 502 -30.32 -11.77 -16.16
CA PHE A 502 -31.22 -11.15 -17.16
C PHE A 502 -32.40 -12.05 -17.49
#